data_AF-A0A853M2E3-F1
#
_entry.id   AF-A0A853M2E3-F1
#
_cell.length_a   1.000
_cell.length_b   1.000
_cell.length_c   1.000
_cell.angle_alpha   90.00
_cell.angle_beta   90.00
_cell.angle_gamma   90.00
#
_symmetry.space_group_name_H-M   'P 1'
#
loop_
_entity.id
_entity.type
_entity.pdbx_description
1 polymer ?
#
loop_
_entity_poly.entity_id
_entity_poly.type
_entity_poly.pdbx_seq_one_letter_code
_entity_poly.pdbx_strand_id
1 'polypeptide(L)'
;MTDTDLFTAGENTDANQLSNAVTTDTPDAKPNVSGGSLSTMVLPELRALANQVGVKGTSGMRKNELIAAIKEVRGQANGAPANGTKSAVDSGKSDTKDDTKNDTSTADAPAAKGDQNGTTEAPRRERRGASREAGSAARGNDEADRESSGSREGAAPGESDRREKAKQDNQNDDRGQDGGGDQDQNSGGQQGRGGSNQQDDDGEGRQGRRGRRFRDRRRRGERSGEGGDTELREDDVVQPVAGILDVLDNYAFVRTSGYLAGPHDVYVSMNMVRKNGLRRGDAVTGAVRVPKEGEQPNQRQKFNPLVRLDSVNGGSVEDAKKRPDFSKLTPLYPNQRLRLETTSDRLTTRVIDLIMPIGKGQRALIVSPPKAGKTTILQDIANAITRNNPECHLMVVLVDERPEEVTDMTRSVKGEVIASTFDRPPSDHTSVAELAIERAKRLVEQGKDVVVLLDSITRLGRAYNNASPASGRILSGGVDSTALYPPKRFLGAARNIEEGGSLTIIATAMVETGSTGDTVIFEEFKGTGNAELKLDRKISERRVFPAVDVNPSGTRKDELLLSPDEFGIVHKLRRVLSGLDSHQAIDLLMSQLRKTKNNYEFLVQVSKTTPGAMDND
;
A
#
# COMPACT_ATOMS: atom_id res chain seq x y z
N MET A 1 -57.82 3.16 -10.32
CA MET A 1 -58.91 3.86 -9.60
C MET A 1 -58.37 4.38 -8.27
N THR A 2 -57.97 5.64 -8.13
CA THR A 2 -57.73 6.68 -9.16
C THR A 2 -56.57 7.54 -8.62
N ASP A 3 -55.40 7.52 -9.26
CA ASP A 3 -55.01 8.45 -10.35
C ASP A 3 -54.71 9.88 -9.85
N THR A 4 -53.42 10.22 -9.75
CA THR A 4 -52.88 11.56 -10.03
C THR A 4 -51.33 11.53 -10.13
N ASP A 5 -50.85 11.67 -11.37
CA ASP A 5 -49.65 12.36 -11.88
C ASP A 5 -48.40 12.46 -10.97
N LEU A 6 -47.19 11.97 -11.31
CA LEU A 6 -46.48 11.84 -12.60
C LEU A 6 -46.14 13.17 -13.31
N PHE A 7 -44.94 13.69 -13.05
CA PHE A 7 -44.30 14.72 -13.87
C PHE A 7 -43.03 14.18 -14.54
N THR A 8 -43.07 14.05 -15.87
CA THR A 8 -41.91 13.82 -16.73
C THR A 8 -41.59 15.08 -17.51
N ALA A 9 -40.35 15.60 -17.38
CA ALA A 9 -39.82 16.62 -18.29
C ALA A 9 -38.96 15.93 -19.36
N GLY A 10 -39.26 16.19 -20.63
CA GLY A 10 -38.69 15.46 -21.77
C GLY A 10 -37.33 15.95 -22.24
N GLU A 11 -36.73 15.16 -23.12
CA GLU A 11 -35.54 15.51 -23.88
C GLU A 11 -35.82 16.68 -24.84
N ASN A 12 -34.79 17.48 -25.13
CA ASN A 12 -34.78 18.34 -26.31
C ASN A 12 -33.37 18.31 -26.90
N THR A 13 -33.21 17.57 -28.00
CA THR A 13 -32.00 17.60 -28.83
C THR A 13 -32.17 18.66 -29.91
N ASP A 14 -31.24 19.60 -29.99
CA ASP A 14 -30.93 20.25 -31.26
C ASP A 14 -29.45 20.65 -31.32
N ALA A 15 -28.90 20.80 -32.52
CA ALA A 15 -27.46 20.79 -32.73
C ALA A 15 -26.92 21.99 -33.53
N ASN A 16 -25.65 22.31 -33.27
CA ASN A 16 -24.71 22.91 -34.21
C ASN A 16 -24.99 24.35 -34.71
N GLN A 17 -24.49 25.35 -33.97
CA GLN A 17 -23.97 26.59 -34.56
C GLN A 17 -22.61 26.97 -33.97
N LEU A 18 -21.73 27.49 -34.82
CA LEU A 18 -20.35 27.91 -34.52
C LEU A 18 -20.14 29.38 -34.93
N SER A 19 -19.04 29.97 -34.44
CA SER A 19 -18.62 31.38 -34.60
C SER A 19 -19.44 32.39 -33.76
N ASN A 20 -18.86 33.43 -33.15
CA ASN A 20 -17.57 34.09 -33.40
C ASN A 20 -16.70 34.30 -32.14
N ALA A 21 -15.44 34.68 -32.34
CA ALA A 21 -14.56 35.15 -31.27
C ALA A 21 -14.98 36.55 -30.79
N VAL A 22 -14.85 36.78 -29.47
CA VAL A 22 -14.98 38.11 -28.85
C VAL A 22 -13.61 38.55 -28.34
N THR A 23 -13.28 39.82 -28.56
CA THR A 23 -11.96 40.41 -28.30
C THR A 23 -11.69 40.70 -26.82
N THR A 24 -10.42 40.85 -26.49
CA THR A 24 -9.92 41.27 -25.18
C THR A 24 -10.36 42.70 -24.84
N ASP A 25 -10.96 42.90 -23.68
CA ASP A 25 -10.93 44.16 -22.94
C ASP A 25 -10.97 43.87 -21.44
N THR A 26 -9.94 44.29 -20.70
CA THR A 26 -9.87 44.22 -19.24
C THR A 26 -9.01 45.39 -18.75
N PRO A 27 -9.52 46.26 -17.86
CA PRO A 27 -8.84 47.50 -17.51
C PRO A 27 -7.60 47.31 -16.63
N ASP A 28 -6.64 48.23 -16.75
CA ASP A 28 -5.34 48.22 -16.05
C ASP A 28 -5.44 48.19 -14.52
N ALA A 29 -5.25 47.01 -13.93
CA ALA A 29 -5.08 46.82 -12.49
C ALA A 29 -3.59 46.64 -12.16
N LYS A 30 -2.91 47.71 -11.76
CA LYS A 30 -1.47 47.69 -11.37
C LYS A 30 -1.21 46.72 -10.20
N PRO A 31 -0.45 45.63 -10.38
CA PRO A 31 -0.16 44.69 -9.29
C PRO A 31 0.93 45.25 -8.37
N ASN A 32 0.55 45.71 -7.17
CA ASN A 32 1.50 46.17 -6.17
C ASN A 32 2.15 44.96 -5.45
N VAL A 33 3.15 44.35 -6.08
CA VAL A 33 3.76 43.08 -5.63
C VAL A 33 4.58 43.25 -4.36
N SER A 34 3.96 42.95 -3.22
CA SER A 34 4.62 42.87 -1.91
C SER A 34 5.69 41.76 -1.87
N GLY A 35 6.67 41.91 -0.97
CA GLY A 35 7.98 41.23 -1.04
C GLY A 35 8.05 39.71 -0.86
N GLY A 36 6.93 38.98 -0.91
CA GLY A 36 6.89 37.52 -0.73
C GLY A 36 7.19 36.69 -1.99
N SER A 37 6.90 37.21 -3.19
CA SER A 37 6.70 36.38 -4.41
C SER A 37 7.95 36.07 -5.26
N LEU A 38 9.17 36.20 -4.73
CA LEU A 38 10.40 35.91 -5.52
C LEU A 38 10.79 34.42 -5.51
N SER A 39 10.41 33.65 -4.50
CA SER A 39 10.70 32.21 -4.42
C SER A 39 9.81 31.36 -5.32
N THR A 40 8.59 31.83 -5.62
CA THR A 40 7.57 31.15 -6.42
C THR A 40 7.83 31.26 -7.93
N MET A 41 8.37 32.39 -8.41
CA MET A 41 8.63 32.65 -9.84
C MET A 41 9.55 31.61 -10.52
N VAL A 42 9.32 31.39 -11.80
CA VAL A 42 10.10 30.48 -12.66
C VAL A 42 11.41 31.16 -13.11
N LEU A 43 12.43 30.38 -13.48
CA LEU A 43 13.74 30.89 -13.89
C LEU A 43 13.72 31.97 -15.00
N PRO A 44 12.90 31.85 -16.07
CA PRO A 44 12.80 32.90 -17.10
C PRO A 44 12.23 34.21 -16.55
N GLU A 45 11.22 34.14 -15.69
CA GLU A 45 10.59 35.30 -15.05
C GLU A 45 11.58 36.04 -14.14
N LEU A 46 12.35 35.29 -13.35
CA LEU A 46 13.41 35.84 -12.50
C LEU A 46 14.54 36.46 -13.32
N ARG A 47 14.88 35.91 -14.49
CA ARG A 47 15.87 36.52 -15.39
C ARG A 47 15.34 37.80 -16.04
N ALA A 48 14.08 37.82 -16.47
CA ALA A 48 13.42 39.02 -16.98
C ALA A 48 13.35 40.13 -15.91
N LEU A 49 12.94 39.78 -14.69
CA LEU A 49 12.85 40.71 -13.55
C LEU A 49 14.24 41.21 -13.11
N ALA A 50 15.25 40.34 -13.09
CA ALA A 50 16.63 40.73 -12.80
C ALA A 50 17.18 41.71 -13.85
N ASN A 51 16.93 41.48 -15.13
CA ASN A 51 17.30 42.39 -16.21
C ASN A 51 16.57 43.74 -16.07
N GLN A 52 15.25 43.73 -15.78
CA GLN A 52 14.44 44.93 -15.57
C GLN A 52 14.90 45.76 -14.35
N VAL A 53 15.42 45.08 -13.32
CA VAL A 53 16.00 45.71 -12.11
C VAL A 53 17.48 46.10 -12.30
N GLY A 54 18.09 45.79 -13.45
CA GLY A 54 19.45 46.22 -13.81
C GLY A 54 20.59 45.29 -13.39
N VAL A 55 20.28 44.06 -12.94
CA VAL A 55 21.28 43.04 -12.61
C VAL A 55 22.00 42.58 -13.88
N LYS A 56 23.33 42.64 -13.89
CA LYS A 56 24.17 42.17 -15.01
C LYS A 56 24.56 40.70 -14.83
N GLY A 57 24.72 39.96 -15.93
CA GLY A 57 25.22 38.56 -15.91
C GLY A 57 24.18 37.46 -15.66
N THR A 58 22.89 37.77 -15.73
CA THR A 58 21.75 36.90 -15.36
C THR A 58 21.67 35.56 -16.09
N SER A 59 22.31 35.42 -17.26
CA SER A 59 22.27 34.19 -18.08
C SER A 59 23.00 33.00 -17.45
N GLY A 60 24.05 33.24 -16.66
CA GLY A 60 24.78 32.18 -15.94
C GLY A 60 24.19 31.81 -14.57
N MET A 61 23.42 32.73 -13.97
CA MET A 61 22.99 32.62 -12.58
C MET A 61 21.90 31.56 -12.35
N ARG A 62 22.00 30.86 -11.22
CA ARG A 62 20.99 29.91 -10.70
C ARG A 62 19.84 30.66 -10.03
N LYS A 63 18.72 29.97 -9.78
CA LYS A 63 17.48 30.58 -9.24
C LYS A 63 17.72 31.36 -7.94
N ASN A 64 18.51 30.81 -7.02
CA ASN A 64 18.77 31.43 -5.71
C ASN A 64 19.67 32.68 -5.82
N GLU A 65 20.64 32.68 -6.73
CA GLU A 65 21.53 33.82 -7.01
C GLU A 65 20.75 34.99 -7.62
N LEU A 66 19.85 34.71 -8.57
CA LEU A 66 18.93 35.71 -9.15
C LEU A 66 18.03 36.33 -8.07
N ILE A 67 17.44 35.51 -7.19
CA ILE A 67 16.60 36.00 -6.07
C ILE A 67 17.39 36.88 -5.11
N ALA A 68 18.66 36.55 -4.83
CA ALA A 68 19.54 37.38 -4.01
C ALA A 68 19.83 38.73 -4.68
N ALA A 69 20.30 38.73 -5.93
CA ALA A 69 20.63 39.96 -6.65
C ALA A 69 19.42 40.89 -6.85
N ILE A 70 18.23 40.34 -7.14
CA ILE A 70 16.98 41.14 -7.23
C ILE A 70 16.64 41.77 -5.88
N LYS A 71 16.84 41.07 -4.76
CA LYS A 71 16.60 41.60 -3.41
C LYS A 71 17.61 42.68 -3.03
N GLU A 72 18.88 42.51 -3.38
CA GLU A 72 19.95 43.45 -3.07
C GLU A 72 19.71 44.81 -3.75
N VAL A 73 19.46 44.83 -5.06
CA VAL A 73 19.19 46.07 -5.80
C VAL A 73 17.86 46.70 -5.38
N ARG A 74 16.81 45.91 -5.09
CA ARG A 74 15.55 46.43 -4.52
C ARG A 74 15.72 46.97 -3.10
N GLY A 75 16.65 46.43 -2.31
CA GLY A 75 16.96 46.91 -0.96
C GLY A 75 17.58 48.31 -0.97
N GLN A 76 18.46 48.59 -1.95
CA GLN A 76 19.12 49.89 -2.10
C GLN A 76 18.17 51.01 -2.59
N ALA A 77 17.02 50.67 -3.17
CA ALA A 77 16.06 51.64 -3.73
C ALA A 77 15.14 52.33 -2.70
N ASN A 78 15.07 51.83 -1.46
CA ASN A 78 14.07 52.24 -0.46
C ASN A 78 14.66 53.04 0.73
N GLY A 79 15.79 53.74 0.55
CA GLY A 79 16.39 54.62 1.57
C GLY A 79 17.18 55.79 0.95
N ALA A 80 17.02 56.99 1.50
CA ALA A 80 17.62 58.25 1.02
C ALA A 80 17.91 59.18 2.25
N PRO A 81 18.58 60.34 2.12
CA PRO A 81 19.13 61.00 0.93
C PRO A 81 20.65 61.31 1.06
N ALA A 82 21.12 62.47 0.56
CA ALA A 82 22.52 62.73 0.18
C ALA A 82 23.42 63.47 1.20
N ASN A 83 24.72 63.47 0.88
CA ASN A 83 25.76 64.50 1.11
C ASN A 83 26.82 64.28 2.22
N GLY A 84 28.08 64.69 1.98
CA GLY A 84 28.98 65.16 3.06
C GLY A 84 30.30 64.43 3.45
N THR A 85 31.28 64.29 2.53
CA THR A 85 32.76 64.43 2.78
C THR A 85 33.57 63.67 3.87
N LYS A 86 34.79 63.24 3.46
CA LYS A 86 36.10 63.17 4.19
C LYS A 86 36.49 61.98 5.12
N SER A 87 37.41 61.16 4.58
CA SER A 87 38.79 60.93 5.06
C SER A 87 39.17 60.10 6.32
N ALA A 88 39.72 58.91 6.04
CA ALA A 88 41.14 58.49 6.29
C ALA A 88 41.57 57.72 7.58
N VAL A 89 42.78 57.12 7.48
CA VAL A 89 43.63 56.43 8.50
C VAL A 89 43.17 54.99 8.84
N ASP A 90 43.80 53.92 8.29
CA ASP A 90 45.08 53.23 8.65
C ASP A 90 44.91 52.27 9.86
N SER A 91 45.46 51.04 9.98
CA SER A 91 46.56 50.29 9.33
C SER A 91 46.26 48.76 9.32
N GLY A 92 47.01 47.84 8.68
CA GLY A 92 48.11 47.95 7.71
C GLY A 92 48.96 46.66 7.59
N LYS A 93 49.53 46.39 6.40
CA LYS A 93 50.55 45.37 6.04
C LYS A 93 50.17 43.86 6.19
N SER A 94 50.81 42.92 5.48
CA SER A 94 51.99 42.95 4.58
C SER A 94 51.86 41.97 3.39
N ASP A 95 52.38 42.39 2.22
CA ASP A 95 53.29 41.65 1.30
C ASP A 95 52.97 40.17 0.87
N THR A 96 53.05 39.75 -0.40
CA THR A 96 53.57 40.42 -1.62
C THR A 96 53.02 39.81 -2.93
N LYS A 97 52.98 40.62 -4.00
CA LYS A 97 53.45 40.43 -5.40
C LYS A 97 53.72 39.01 -5.95
N ASP A 98 53.57 38.72 -7.24
CA ASP A 98 53.16 39.50 -8.45
C ASP A 98 52.37 38.55 -9.39
N ASP A 99 51.35 38.99 -10.13
CA ASP A 99 51.39 39.51 -11.51
C ASP A 99 51.94 38.48 -12.56
N THR A 100 51.38 38.30 -13.76
CA THR A 100 50.43 39.17 -14.49
C THR A 100 49.45 38.36 -15.37
N LYS A 101 48.25 38.91 -15.56
CA LYS A 101 47.50 39.18 -16.81
C LYS A 101 47.92 38.52 -18.14
N ASN A 102 47.05 38.38 -19.15
CA ASN A 102 45.57 38.44 -19.27
C ASN A 102 45.20 38.30 -20.76
N ASP A 103 44.02 37.77 -21.09
CA ASP A 103 43.30 37.96 -22.37
C ASP A 103 44.03 37.56 -23.69
N THR A 104 43.40 37.43 -24.86
CA THR A 104 42.00 37.68 -25.27
C THR A 104 41.61 36.73 -26.43
N SER A 105 40.31 36.60 -26.73
CA SER A 105 39.75 36.45 -28.11
C SER A 105 40.07 35.15 -28.90
N THR A 106 39.27 34.69 -29.88
CA THR A 106 37.88 34.93 -30.33
C THR A 106 37.44 33.64 -31.07
N ALA A 107 36.28 33.05 -30.76
CA ALA A 107 34.97 33.25 -31.40
C ALA A 107 34.77 32.57 -32.78
N ASP A 108 33.64 31.86 -32.88
CA ASP A 108 32.88 31.37 -34.05
C ASP A 108 33.57 30.69 -35.26
N ALA A 109 33.37 29.37 -35.36
CA ALA A 109 32.30 28.72 -36.15
C ALA A 109 31.99 29.20 -37.60
N PRO A 110 31.39 28.35 -38.49
CA PRO A 110 31.31 26.87 -38.50
C PRO A 110 31.54 26.22 -39.91
N ALA A 111 31.30 24.89 -39.97
CA ALA A 111 30.58 24.16 -41.05
C ALA A 111 31.34 23.24 -42.04
N ALA A 112 30.86 21.97 -42.05
CA ALA A 112 30.42 21.18 -43.21
C ALA A 112 31.38 20.29 -44.06
N LYS A 113 31.06 18.97 -44.01
CA LYS A 113 31.07 17.94 -45.08
C LYS A 113 32.40 17.31 -45.55
N GLY A 114 32.28 16.06 -46.07
CA GLY A 114 33.36 15.23 -46.63
C GLY A 114 34.12 14.48 -45.53
N ASP A 115 33.84 13.23 -45.15
CA ASP A 115 33.42 12.01 -45.86
C ASP A 115 34.52 11.31 -46.69
N GLN A 116 34.57 9.98 -46.54
CA GLN A 116 35.31 8.95 -47.30
C GLN A 116 36.84 8.76 -47.13
N ASN A 117 37.17 7.79 -46.27
CA ASN A 117 37.73 6.46 -46.63
C ASN A 117 39.21 6.30 -47.12
N GLY A 118 39.80 5.15 -46.79
CA GLY A 118 41.16 4.69 -47.18
C GLY A 118 42.26 5.10 -46.18
N THR A 119 43.01 4.22 -45.49
CA THR A 119 43.97 3.17 -45.95
C THR A 119 45.11 3.74 -46.81
N THR A 120 46.41 3.48 -46.55
CA THR A 120 47.00 2.29 -45.90
C THR A 120 48.40 2.59 -45.28
N GLU A 121 48.93 1.58 -44.57
CA GLU A 121 50.36 1.28 -44.30
C GLU A 121 51.18 2.08 -43.25
N ALA A 122 51.72 1.30 -42.30
CA ALA A 122 52.74 1.66 -41.32
C ALA A 122 54.16 1.32 -41.86
N PRO A 123 55.27 1.49 -41.09
CA PRO A 123 55.64 0.39 -40.18
C PRO A 123 56.53 0.76 -38.96
N ARG A 124 56.79 -0.26 -38.10
CA ARG A 124 57.87 -0.36 -37.06
C ARG A 124 57.71 0.60 -35.86
N ARG A 125 58.04 0.28 -34.60
CA ARG A 125 58.50 -0.86 -33.76
C ARG A 125 58.86 -0.16 -32.40
N GLU A 126 58.90 -0.74 -31.20
CA GLU A 126 59.04 -2.11 -30.69
C GLU A 126 58.34 -2.28 -29.32
N ARG A 127 57.87 -3.53 -29.01
CA ARG A 127 57.87 -4.24 -27.69
C ARG A 127 57.17 -3.59 -26.47
N ARG A 128 56.79 -4.29 -25.38
CA ARG A 128 56.39 -5.67 -24.96
C ARG A 128 55.89 -5.49 -23.49
N GLY A 129 54.99 -6.24 -22.87
CA GLY A 129 54.16 -7.37 -23.28
C GLY A 129 53.98 -8.40 -22.15
N ALA A 130 52.73 -8.77 -21.81
CA ALA A 130 52.22 -10.12 -21.47
C ALA A 130 50.69 -9.99 -21.23
N SER A 131 49.74 -10.78 -21.77
CA SER A 131 49.65 -12.16 -22.31
C SER A 131 49.41 -13.24 -21.22
N ARG A 132 48.44 -14.18 -21.33
CA ARG A 132 47.61 -14.65 -22.48
C ARG A 132 46.19 -15.11 -22.10
N GLU A 133 45.31 -15.17 -23.10
CA GLU A 133 44.11 -16.05 -23.18
C GLU A 133 44.37 -17.29 -24.06
N ALA A 134 43.40 -18.23 -24.11
CA ALA A 134 43.24 -19.22 -25.20
C ALA A 134 41.74 -19.62 -25.39
N GLY A 135 41.30 -19.82 -26.63
CA GLY A 135 39.91 -20.19 -27.02
C GLY A 135 39.67 -21.72 -27.14
N SER A 136 38.42 -22.22 -27.21
CA SER A 136 37.50 -22.29 -28.38
C SER A 136 37.81 -23.46 -29.34
N ALA A 137 36.88 -24.20 -30.00
CA ALA A 137 35.40 -24.26 -30.06
C ALA A 137 34.95 -25.72 -30.45
N ALA A 138 33.86 -26.31 -29.95
CA ALA A 138 32.46 -26.37 -30.46
C ALA A 138 32.11 -27.40 -31.59
N ARG A 139 30.91 -28.03 -31.47
CA ARG A 139 30.24 -29.03 -32.37
C ARG A 139 30.80 -30.49 -32.30
N GLY A 140 30.01 -31.57 -32.44
CA GLY A 140 28.53 -31.71 -32.39
C GLY A 140 27.98 -33.06 -32.91
N ASN A 141 26.91 -33.55 -32.27
CA ASN A 141 25.86 -34.49 -32.72
C ASN A 141 26.08 -36.01 -33.03
N ASP A 142 25.01 -36.75 -32.70
CA ASP A 142 24.38 -37.93 -33.32
C ASP A 142 24.70 -39.42 -33.01
N GLU A 143 23.56 -40.09 -32.71
CA GLU A 143 23.08 -41.46 -32.90
C GLU A 143 23.77 -42.71 -32.31
N ALA A 144 22.95 -43.77 -32.22
CA ALA A 144 23.09 -44.95 -31.37
C ALA A 144 23.35 -46.22 -32.19
N ASP A 145 23.71 -47.31 -31.50
CA ASP A 145 23.48 -48.66 -32.03
C ASP A 145 23.11 -49.68 -30.92
N ARG A 146 22.67 -50.88 -31.29
CA ARG A 146 22.07 -51.89 -30.38
C ARG A 146 22.61 -53.31 -30.57
N GLU A 147 23.16 -53.89 -29.51
CA GLU A 147 23.25 -55.35 -29.26
C GLU A 147 23.32 -55.62 -27.74
N SER A 148 23.07 -56.81 -27.18
CA SER A 148 22.13 -57.90 -27.50
C SER A 148 22.15 -58.92 -26.33
N SER A 149 21.00 -59.54 -25.98
CA SER A 149 20.83 -60.58 -24.93
C SER A 149 21.19 -60.19 -23.47
N GLY A 150 20.77 -60.91 -22.41
CA GLY A 150 19.76 -61.97 -22.33
C GLY A 150 19.68 -62.70 -20.96
N SER A 151 18.47 -62.82 -20.40
CA SER A 151 17.99 -63.84 -19.44
C SER A 151 18.56 -63.99 -18.00
N ARG A 152 17.61 -63.99 -17.03
CA ARG A 152 17.41 -64.90 -15.87
C ARG A 152 18.06 -64.69 -14.48
N GLU A 153 17.15 -64.58 -13.50
CA GLU A 153 17.00 -65.41 -12.26
C GLU A 153 18.18 -65.56 -11.25
N GLY A 154 18.20 -64.67 -10.25
CA GLY A 154 17.92 -65.02 -8.83
C GLY A 154 18.88 -65.90 -7.99
N ALA A 155 19.43 -65.32 -6.91
CA ALA A 155 19.77 -66.03 -5.66
C ALA A 155 19.89 -65.05 -4.46
N ALA A 156 19.71 -65.57 -3.23
CA ALA A 156 20.01 -64.95 -1.92
C ALA A 156 21.14 -65.78 -1.25
N PRO A 157 21.51 -65.71 0.08
CA PRO A 157 20.90 -64.99 1.21
C PRO A 157 21.90 -64.36 2.23
N GLY A 158 21.36 -63.90 3.38
CA GLY A 158 22.10 -63.64 4.64
C GLY A 158 22.07 -62.17 5.13
N GLU A 159 21.91 -61.86 6.42
CA GLU A 159 21.53 -62.69 7.59
C GLU A 159 21.06 -61.81 8.78
N SER A 160 20.19 -62.33 9.66
CA SER A 160 19.77 -61.82 11.01
C SER A 160 19.20 -60.37 11.17
N ASP A 161 18.03 -60.10 11.77
CA ASP A 161 17.58 -60.27 13.18
C ASP A 161 18.41 -59.46 14.23
N ARG A 162 17.87 -58.74 15.23
CA ARG A 162 16.50 -58.25 15.54
C ARG A 162 16.53 -57.32 16.78
N ARG A 163 15.57 -56.37 16.87
CA ARG A 163 15.12 -55.62 18.09
C ARG A 163 16.18 -54.69 18.75
N GLU A 164 15.90 -53.51 19.32
CA GLU A 164 14.81 -52.91 20.13
C GLU A 164 15.10 -52.88 21.65
N LYS A 165 14.94 -51.69 22.27
CA LYS A 165 14.88 -51.34 23.72
C LYS A 165 16.14 -51.23 24.60
N ALA A 166 16.50 -49.95 24.83
CA ALA A 166 16.49 -49.26 26.14
C ALA A 166 17.58 -49.51 27.21
N LYS A 167 17.75 -48.48 28.08
CA LYS A 167 18.58 -48.43 29.31
C LYS A 167 20.11 -48.42 29.06
N GLN A 168 20.99 -47.92 29.94
CA GLN A 168 20.86 -47.32 31.30
C GLN A 168 22.10 -46.41 31.57
N ASP A 169 22.00 -45.51 32.57
CA ASP A 169 23.04 -44.96 33.50
C ASP A 169 24.43 -44.51 32.93
N ASN A 170 25.38 -43.85 33.64
CA ASN A 170 25.61 -43.64 35.08
C ASN A 170 26.66 -42.50 35.34
N GLN A 171 26.84 -42.09 36.61
CA GLN A 171 28.07 -41.57 37.30
C GLN A 171 28.99 -40.50 36.63
N ASN A 172 29.33 -39.36 37.25
CA ASN A 172 30.14 -39.05 38.47
C ASN A 172 31.68 -38.99 38.25
N ASP A 173 32.26 -37.83 38.61
CA ASP A 173 33.68 -37.54 38.96
C ASP A 173 34.76 -37.82 37.87
N ASP A 174 35.92 -37.14 37.74
CA ASP A 174 36.78 -36.39 38.69
C ASP A 174 37.78 -35.47 37.89
N ARG A 175 38.37 -34.44 38.53
CA ARG A 175 39.53 -33.58 38.10
C ARG A 175 39.35 -32.63 36.90
N GLY A 176 40.00 -31.46 36.84
CA GLY A 176 40.82 -30.74 37.82
C GLY A 176 41.71 -29.65 37.19
N GLN A 177 41.99 -28.56 37.95
CA GLN A 177 42.77 -27.35 37.54
C GLN A 177 42.12 -26.48 36.43
N ASP A 178 42.32 -25.15 36.37
CA ASP A 178 43.20 -24.25 37.16
C ASP A 178 42.60 -22.83 37.33
N GLY A 179 43.22 -21.95 38.13
CA GLY A 179 43.25 -20.52 37.78
C GLY A 179 42.45 -19.45 38.55
N GLY A 180 42.28 -19.55 39.88
CA GLY A 180 42.26 -18.41 40.87
C GLY A 180 41.27 -17.21 40.76
N GLY A 181 40.89 -16.64 41.92
CA GLY A 181 40.19 -15.33 41.99
C GLY A 181 39.06 -15.24 43.03
N ASP A 182 39.44 -15.04 44.29
CA ASP A 182 38.63 -14.76 45.50
C ASP A 182 37.44 -13.77 45.33
N GLN A 183 36.24 -14.01 45.92
CA GLN A 183 35.84 -13.94 47.36
C GLN A 183 35.88 -12.51 47.95
N ASP A 184 35.01 -12.07 48.88
CA ASP A 184 33.64 -12.45 49.33
C ASP A 184 33.01 -11.11 49.87
N GLN A 185 32.25 -10.85 50.95
CA GLN A 185 31.55 -11.54 52.05
C GLN A 185 30.43 -10.56 52.48
N ASN A 186 29.12 -10.85 52.46
CA ASN A 186 28.30 -11.96 53.01
C ASN A 186 28.07 -11.87 54.53
N SER A 187 26.90 -12.38 54.97
CA SER A 187 26.35 -12.47 56.34
C SER A 187 25.88 -11.18 57.04
N GLY A 188 24.86 -11.24 57.92
CA GLY A 188 23.95 -12.37 58.13
C GLY A 188 23.39 -12.57 59.55
N GLY A 189 22.48 -11.69 60.01
CA GLY A 189 21.55 -11.93 61.13
C GLY A 189 22.12 -12.02 62.56
N GLN A 190 21.28 -11.70 63.56
CA GLN A 190 20.83 -12.62 64.62
C GLN A 190 19.70 -11.96 65.46
N GLN A 191 19.25 -12.60 66.54
CA GLN A 191 18.07 -12.26 67.34
C GLN A 191 18.46 -11.76 68.76
N GLY A 192 17.62 -10.96 69.45
CA GLY A 192 17.78 -10.80 70.90
C GLY A 192 17.03 -9.65 71.63
N ARG A 193 16.02 -10.02 72.43
CA ARG A 193 15.51 -9.41 73.68
C ARG A 193 15.84 -7.93 74.04
N GLY A 194 14.80 -7.09 74.03
CA GLY A 194 14.19 -6.41 75.20
C GLY A 194 15.01 -5.61 76.24
N GLY A 195 14.51 -4.41 76.60
CA GLY A 195 14.98 -3.59 77.74
C GLY A 195 14.20 -2.27 77.82
N SER A 196 13.86 -1.81 79.04
CA SER A 196 13.00 -0.64 79.31
C SER A 196 13.77 0.67 79.59
N ASN A 197 13.00 1.77 79.74
CA ASN A 197 13.34 3.12 80.23
C ASN A 197 13.63 4.18 79.15
N GLN A 198 12.78 5.20 78.98
CA GLN A 198 12.52 6.40 79.82
C GLN A 198 13.63 7.47 79.69
N GLN A 199 13.32 8.58 79.01
CA GLN A 199 13.05 9.86 79.67
C GLN A 199 12.52 10.91 78.68
N ASP A 200 11.78 11.88 79.20
CA ASP A 200 11.15 12.99 78.49
C ASP A 200 12.11 14.19 78.38
N ASP A 201 11.94 15.04 77.36
CA ASP A 201 12.42 16.43 77.38
C ASP A 201 11.53 17.33 76.48
N ASP A 202 10.91 18.35 77.07
CA ASP A 202 9.95 19.25 76.40
C ASP A 202 10.64 20.54 75.93
N GLY A 203 10.95 20.60 74.63
CA GLY A 203 11.65 21.73 74.00
C GLY A 203 10.73 22.69 73.22
N GLU A 204 10.10 23.65 73.90
CA GLU A 204 9.28 24.67 73.22
C GLU A 204 10.10 25.62 72.32
N GLY A 205 9.45 26.10 71.23
CA GLY A 205 9.67 27.48 70.78
C GLY A 205 10.63 27.73 69.61
N ARG A 206 10.22 27.42 68.37
CA ARG A 206 10.54 28.35 67.25
C ARG A 206 9.43 28.50 66.21
N GLN A 207 8.86 29.70 66.17
CA GLN A 207 7.72 30.03 65.31
C GLN A 207 8.09 30.24 63.83
N GLY A 208 7.20 29.76 62.95
CA GLY A 208 6.75 30.52 61.77
C GLY A 208 7.67 30.68 60.56
N ARG A 209 7.45 29.85 59.51
CA ARG A 209 7.37 30.29 58.07
C ARG A 209 6.96 29.22 57.03
N ARG A 210 6.30 28.11 57.38
CA ARG A 210 5.87 27.06 56.41
C ARG A 210 4.37 26.70 56.37
N GLY A 211 3.48 27.58 56.86
CA GLY A 211 2.03 27.31 56.98
C GLY A 211 1.10 27.75 55.83
N ARG A 212 1.53 28.61 54.89
CA ARG A 212 0.63 29.28 53.91
C ARG A 212 0.82 28.85 52.44
N ARG A 213 0.88 27.54 52.16
CA ARG A 213 0.79 26.99 50.78
C ARG A 213 -0.12 25.75 50.61
N PHE A 214 -0.79 25.29 51.67
CA PHE A 214 -1.63 24.08 51.65
C PHE A 214 -3.14 24.33 51.73
N ARG A 215 -3.60 25.59 51.88
CA ARG A 215 -5.04 25.89 52.03
C ARG A 215 -5.73 26.32 50.71
N ASP A 216 -4.99 26.81 49.72
CA ASP A 216 -5.56 27.21 48.41
C ASP A 216 -5.88 26.04 47.48
N ARG A 217 -5.35 24.83 47.74
CA ARG A 217 -5.68 23.62 46.96
C ARG A 217 -7.06 23.02 47.28
N ARG A 218 -7.73 23.45 48.35
CA ARG A 218 -9.08 22.96 48.72
C ARG A 218 -10.24 23.87 48.28
N ARG A 219 -9.97 24.95 47.53
CA ARG A 219 -11.02 25.78 46.88
C ARG A 219 -10.91 25.81 45.35
N ARG A 220 -10.25 24.80 44.78
CA ARG A 220 -10.20 24.47 43.34
C ARG A 220 -10.45 22.97 43.13
N GLY A 221 -11.50 22.46 43.78
CA GLY A 221 -11.85 21.03 43.85
C GLY A 221 -13.27 20.73 43.38
N GLU A 222 -13.85 21.60 42.54
CA GLU A 222 -15.24 21.48 42.05
C GLU A 222 -15.37 21.89 40.57
N ARG A 223 -14.31 21.63 39.81
CA ARG A 223 -14.42 21.28 38.39
C ARG A 223 -13.70 19.94 38.24
N SER A 224 -14.47 18.86 38.22
CA SER A 224 -13.95 17.55 37.80
C SER A 224 -13.27 17.70 36.45
N GLY A 225 -12.09 17.11 36.30
CA GLY A 225 -11.40 17.00 35.01
C GLY A 225 -12.03 15.93 34.12
N GLU A 226 -13.36 15.84 34.10
CA GLU A 226 -14.10 14.86 33.32
C GLU A 226 -14.09 15.32 31.86
N GLY A 227 -13.49 14.50 31.00
CA GLY A 227 -12.82 15.01 29.82
C GLY A 227 -13.72 15.21 28.60
N GLY A 228 -14.04 16.47 28.30
CA GLY A 228 -14.09 16.98 26.92
C GLY A 228 -15.22 16.49 26.01
N ASP A 229 -16.17 15.70 26.49
CA ASP A 229 -17.46 15.56 25.81
C ASP A 229 -18.18 16.92 25.91
N THR A 230 -18.52 17.53 24.78
CA THR A 230 -19.16 18.87 24.76
C THR A 230 -20.64 18.72 25.04
N GLU A 231 -21.07 19.11 26.24
CA GLU A 231 -22.48 19.09 26.65
C GLU A 231 -23.33 19.90 25.67
N LEU A 232 -24.22 19.21 24.96
CA LEU A 232 -25.20 19.81 24.07
C LEU A 232 -26.17 20.68 24.88
N ARG A 233 -26.29 21.94 24.49
CA ARG A 233 -27.36 22.82 24.99
C ARG A 233 -28.58 22.68 24.09
N GLU A 234 -29.77 22.90 24.64
CA GLU A 234 -31.03 22.83 23.89
C GLU A 234 -31.07 23.84 22.73
N ASP A 235 -30.34 24.96 22.85
CA ASP A 235 -30.19 25.96 21.79
C ASP A 235 -29.12 25.63 20.72
N ASP A 236 -28.35 24.55 20.82
CA ASP A 236 -27.20 24.30 19.93
C ASP A 236 -27.63 23.79 18.55
N VAL A 237 -27.17 24.48 17.49
CA VAL A 237 -27.41 24.05 16.12
C VAL A 237 -26.52 22.85 15.80
N VAL A 238 -27.15 21.68 15.62
CA VAL A 238 -26.47 20.44 15.29
C VAL A 238 -26.63 20.09 13.81
N GLN A 239 -25.51 19.79 13.15
CA GLN A 239 -25.50 19.31 11.77
C GLN A 239 -25.27 17.78 11.77
N PRO A 240 -26.09 16.99 11.05
CA PRO A 240 -25.84 15.56 10.92
C PRO A 240 -24.57 15.30 10.11
N VAL A 241 -23.82 14.27 10.48
CA VAL A 241 -22.61 13.84 9.78
C VAL A 241 -22.57 12.31 9.65
N ALA A 242 -21.97 11.84 8.57
CA ALA A 242 -21.61 10.44 8.33
C ALA A 242 -20.18 10.36 7.80
N GLY A 243 -19.49 9.24 8.06
CA GLY A 243 -18.15 9.00 7.56
C GLY A 243 -17.47 7.80 8.20
N ILE A 244 -16.14 7.71 8.08
CA ILE A 244 -15.36 6.54 8.56
C ILE A 244 -14.43 6.97 9.69
N LEU A 245 -14.53 6.30 10.85
CA LEU A 245 -13.70 6.59 12.01
C LEU A 245 -12.25 6.11 11.80
N ASP A 246 -11.34 7.04 11.66
CA ASP A 246 -9.90 6.81 11.65
C ASP A 246 -9.34 7.13 13.05
N VAL A 247 -8.98 6.09 13.80
CA VAL A 247 -8.40 6.19 15.15
C VAL A 247 -6.88 6.12 15.04
N LEU A 248 -6.21 7.14 15.56
CA LEU A 248 -4.77 7.30 15.61
C LEU A 248 -4.33 7.40 17.09
N ASP A 249 -3.03 7.30 17.38
CA ASP A 249 -2.49 7.04 18.73
C ASP A 249 -3.07 7.92 19.86
N ASN A 250 -3.30 9.20 19.58
CA ASN A 250 -3.70 10.20 20.56
C ASN A 250 -5.02 10.92 20.23
N TYR A 251 -5.64 10.64 19.08
CA TYR A 251 -6.81 11.33 18.57
C TYR A 251 -7.54 10.51 17.50
N ALA A 252 -8.83 10.78 17.29
CA ALA A 252 -9.61 10.14 16.24
C ALA A 252 -10.37 11.19 15.41
N PHE A 253 -10.58 10.87 14.13
CA PHE A 253 -11.36 11.68 13.20
C PHE A 253 -12.39 10.81 12.47
N VAL A 254 -13.61 11.31 12.27
CA VAL A 254 -14.51 10.76 11.25
C VAL A 254 -14.13 11.43 9.92
N ARG A 255 -13.62 10.63 8.99
CA ARG A 255 -13.32 11.03 7.60
C ARG A 255 -14.63 11.21 6.85
N THR A 256 -14.94 12.44 6.46
CA THR A 256 -16.24 12.79 5.84
C THR A 256 -16.19 12.75 4.31
N SER A 257 -15.03 13.02 3.72
CA SER A 257 -14.79 12.99 2.27
C SER A 257 -14.23 11.64 1.76
N GLY A 258 -14.54 10.53 2.44
CA GLY A 258 -14.05 9.19 2.08
C GLY A 258 -12.98 8.65 3.03
N TYR A 259 -11.81 8.29 2.51
CA TYR A 259 -10.75 7.56 3.24
C TYR A 259 -9.49 8.39 3.54
N LEU A 260 -9.38 9.57 2.93
CA LEU A 260 -8.27 10.51 3.14
C LEU A 260 -8.67 11.61 4.12
N ALA A 261 -7.68 12.27 4.71
CA ALA A 261 -7.90 13.39 5.62
C ALA A 261 -8.52 14.59 4.88
N GLY A 262 -9.74 14.98 5.25
CA GLY A 262 -10.47 16.10 4.69
C GLY A 262 -10.39 17.38 5.52
N PRO A 263 -10.64 18.56 4.92
CA PRO A 263 -10.79 19.82 5.67
C PRO A 263 -12.08 19.86 6.52
N HIS A 264 -13.04 18.97 6.22
CA HIS A 264 -14.33 18.85 6.90
C HIS A 264 -14.40 17.57 7.77
N ASP A 265 -13.26 17.01 8.15
CA ASP A 265 -13.21 15.87 9.07
C ASP A 265 -13.67 16.28 10.48
N VAL A 266 -14.34 15.36 11.17
CA VAL A 266 -14.93 15.61 12.49
C VAL A 266 -14.06 15.01 13.58
N TYR A 267 -13.65 15.83 14.55
CA TYR A 267 -12.86 15.38 15.69
C TYR A 267 -13.71 14.53 16.65
N VAL A 268 -13.19 13.39 17.10
CA VAL A 268 -13.84 12.53 18.10
C VAL A 268 -12.99 12.46 19.37
N SER A 269 -13.60 12.69 20.53
CA SER A 269 -12.90 12.58 21.82
C SER A 269 -12.48 11.12 22.06
N MET A 270 -11.25 10.90 22.55
CA MET A 270 -10.81 9.54 22.90
C MET A 270 -11.62 8.94 24.06
N ASN A 271 -12.36 9.77 24.80
CA ASN A 271 -13.35 9.33 25.78
C ASN A 271 -14.59 8.76 25.09
N MET A 272 -15.15 9.43 24.08
CA MET A 272 -16.26 8.92 23.27
C MET A 272 -15.89 7.64 22.52
N VAL A 273 -14.68 7.54 21.95
CA VAL A 273 -14.17 6.30 21.33
C VAL A 273 -14.21 5.13 22.30
N ARG A 274 -13.64 5.29 23.51
CA ARG A 274 -13.59 4.24 24.54
C ARG A 274 -14.97 3.90 25.12
N LYS A 275 -15.74 4.93 25.51
CA LYS A 275 -17.11 4.85 26.08
C LYS A 275 -18.09 4.14 25.13
N ASN A 276 -17.89 4.30 23.82
CA ASN A 276 -18.74 3.70 22.80
C ASN A 276 -18.15 2.44 22.12
N GLY A 277 -16.98 1.96 22.54
CA GLY A 277 -16.36 0.74 22.00
C GLY A 277 -15.96 0.84 20.52
N LEU A 278 -15.72 2.06 20.04
CA LEU A 278 -15.43 2.33 18.63
C LEU A 278 -14.01 1.92 18.26
N ARG A 279 -13.84 1.49 17.01
CA ARG A 279 -12.60 0.93 16.46
C ARG A 279 -12.29 1.61 15.11
N ARG A 280 -11.01 1.61 14.68
CA ARG A 280 -10.62 2.13 13.36
C ARG A 280 -11.42 1.43 12.25
N GLY A 281 -11.84 2.18 11.25
CA GLY A 281 -12.66 1.68 10.13
C GLY A 281 -14.18 1.65 10.38
N ASP A 282 -14.67 2.01 11.58
CA ASP A 282 -16.11 2.04 11.83
C ASP A 282 -16.80 3.13 10.99
N ALA A 283 -17.82 2.75 10.22
CA ALA A 283 -18.74 3.73 9.63
C ALA A 283 -19.60 4.33 10.74
N VAL A 284 -19.51 5.64 10.94
CA VAL A 284 -20.17 6.36 12.04
C VAL A 284 -21.16 7.36 11.47
N THR A 285 -22.37 7.42 12.04
CA THR A 285 -23.28 8.56 11.89
C THR A 285 -23.53 9.22 13.23
N GLY A 286 -23.78 10.53 13.21
CA GLY A 286 -23.98 11.32 14.41
C GLY A 286 -24.22 12.78 14.08
N ALA A 287 -23.94 13.67 15.02
CA ALA A 287 -24.08 15.10 14.83
C ALA A 287 -22.90 15.91 15.39
N VAL A 288 -22.58 17.03 14.73
CA VAL A 288 -21.58 18.02 15.15
C VAL A 288 -22.25 19.32 15.59
N ARG A 289 -21.65 20.01 16.57
CA ARG A 289 -22.05 21.37 16.96
C ARG A 289 -21.52 22.35 15.92
N VAL A 290 -22.41 23.09 15.27
CA VAL A 290 -22.04 24.23 14.40
C VAL A 290 -21.93 25.48 15.27
N PRO A 291 -20.83 26.25 15.22
CA PRO A 291 -20.74 27.54 15.92
C PRO A 291 -21.85 28.48 15.43
N LYS A 292 -22.49 29.21 16.34
CA LYS A 292 -23.55 30.16 15.96
C LYS A 292 -22.97 31.34 15.17
N GLU A 293 -23.80 31.96 14.35
CA GLU A 293 -23.40 33.17 13.61
C GLU A 293 -23.04 34.29 14.60
N GLY A 294 -21.76 34.68 14.63
CA GLY A 294 -21.18 35.60 15.62
C GLY A 294 -20.43 34.93 16.79
N GLU A 295 -20.59 33.63 17.03
CA GLU A 295 -19.75 32.85 17.96
C GLU A 295 -18.39 32.62 17.28
N GLN A 296 -17.35 33.33 17.70
CA GLN A 296 -16.03 33.20 17.08
C GLN A 296 -15.55 31.74 17.15
N PRO A 297 -15.24 31.09 16.01
CA PRO A 297 -14.69 29.74 16.04
C PRO A 297 -13.37 29.77 16.81
N ASN A 298 -13.27 28.94 17.84
CA ASN A 298 -12.06 28.80 18.64
C ASN A 298 -10.86 28.56 17.70
N GLN A 299 -9.95 29.53 17.54
CA GLN A 299 -8.78 29.41 16.65
C GLN A 299 -7.88 28.20 16.99
N ARG A 300 -8.07 27.61 18.17
CA ARG A 300 -7.39 26.42 18.68
C ARG A 300 -8.09 25.10 18.33
N GLN A 301 -9.34 25.12 17.84
CA GLN A 301 -10.13 23.98 17.40
C GLN A 301 -10.28 24.03 15.88
N LYS A 302 -9.33 23.43 15.15
CA LYS A 302 -9.29 23.41 13.68
C LYS A 302 -10.43 22.59 13.04
N PHE A 303 -11.07 21.70 13.80
CA PHE A 303 -12.08 20.76 13.34
C PHE A 303 -13.27 20.74 14.32
N ASN A 304 -14.48 20.55 13.80
CA ASN A 304 -15.69 20.48 14.63
C ASN A 304 -15.71 19.16 15.43
N PRO A 305 -16.12 19.18 16.71
CA PRO A 305 -16.25 17.96 17.51
C PRO A 305 -17.55 17.22 17.20
N LEU A 306 -17.48 15.88 17.22
CA LEU A 306 -18.66 15.02 17.30
C LEU A 306 -19.29 15.17 18.70
N VAL A 307 -20.56 15.55 18.76
CA VAL A 307 -21.30 15.80 20.01
C VAL A 307 -22.41 14.79 20.28
N ARG A 308 -22.92 14.14 19.23
CA ARG A 308 -23.85 13.02 19.33
C ARG A 308 -23.42 11.88 18.40
N LEU A 309 -23.61 10.64 18.84
CA LEU A 309 -23.35 9.43 18.07
C LEU A 309 -24.68 8.70 17.89
N ASP A 310 -25.10 8.49 16.65
CA ASP A 310 -26.46 8.05 16.31
C ASP A 310 -26.47 6.59 15.83
N SER A 311 -25.49 6.16 15.02
CA SER A 311 -25.33 4.76 14.61
C SER A 311 -23.88 4.38 14.35
N VAL A 312 -23.60 3.07 14.38
CA VAL A 312 -22.29 2.47 14.07
C VAL A 312 -22.48 1.30 13.12
N ASN A 313 -21.85 1.37 11.94
CA ASN A 313 -21.95 0.41 10.84
C ASN A 313 -23.41 0.06 10.44
N GLY A 314 -24.31 1.05 10.57
CA GLY A 314 -25.76 0.92 10.31
C GLY A 314 -26.57 0.26 11.44
N GLY A 315 -25.93 -0.13 12.54
CA GLY A 315 -26.58 -0.69 13.74
C GLY A 315 -26.51 0.24 14.95
N SER A 316 -27.02 -0.23 16.09
CA SER A 316 -26.98 0.54 17.34
C SER A 316 -25.56 0.66 17.90
N VAL A 317 -25.33 1.72 18.69
CA VAL A 317 -24.08 1.92 19.44
C VAL A 317 -23.83 0.79 20.46
N GLU A 318 -24.88 0.14 20.96
CA GLU A 318 -24.73 -0.96 21.92
C GLU A 318 -24.27 -2.26 21.26
N ASP A 319 -24.76 -2.56 20.07
CA ASP A 319 -24.39 -3.81 19.38
C ASP A 319 -22.95 -3.74 18.84
N ALA A 320 -22.50 -2.53 18.47
CA ALA A 320 -21.11 -2.26 18.17
C ALA A 320 -20.13 -2.45 19.36
N LYS A 321 -20.63 -2.45 20.61
CA LYS A 321 -19.85 -2.84 21.80
C LYS A 321 -19.79 -4.36 22.00
N LYS A 322 -20.89 -5.07 21.67
CA LYS A 322 -21.06 -6.52 21.89
C LYS A 322 -20.28 -7.37 20.89
N ARG A 323 -20.04 -6.87 19.67
CA ARG A 323 -19.37 -7.62 18.58
C ARG A 323 -17.97 -8.15 18.97
N PRO A 324 -17.58 -9.34 18.49
CA PRO A 324 -16.25 -9.90 18.71
C PRO A 324 -15.15 -9.02 18.11
N ASP A 325 -13.90 -9.29 18.50
CA ASP A 325 -12.70 -8.68 17.91
C ASP A 325 -12.22 -9.56 16.76
N PHE A 326 -12.03 -8.98 15.57
CA PHE A 326 -11.55 -9.71 14.38
C PHE A 326 -10.31 -10.55 14.67
N SER A 327 -9.37 -10.07 15.49
CA SER A 327 -8.15 -10.81 15.83
C SER A 327 -8.38 -12.12 16.59
N LYS A 328 -9.51 -12.24 17.31
CA LYS A 328 -9.85 -13.39 18.16
C LYS A 328 -10.69 -14.45 17.44
N LEU A 329 -11.29 -14.12 16.30
CA LEU A 329 -12.16 -15.00 15.54
C LEU A 329 -11.39 -16.16 14.88
N THR A 330 -11.93 -17.39 14.97
CA THR A 330 -11.32 -18.61 14.43
C THR A 330 -11.18 -18.55 12.90
N PRO A 331 -9.95 -18.67 12.34
CA PRO A 331 -9.74 -18.73 10.91
C PRO A 331 -10.03 -20.13 10.34
N LEU A 332 -10.91 -20.21 9.35
CA LEU A 332 -11.18 -21.43 8.59
C LEU A 332 -10.64 -21.36 7.15
N TYR A 333 -10.58 -22.52 6.49
CA TYR A 333 -10.45 -22.56 5.04
C TYR A 333 -11.76 -22.10 4.37
N PRO A 334 -11.71 -21.46 3.20
CA PRO A 334 -12.89 -21.21 2.38
C PRO A 334 -13.61 -22.51 2.02
N ASN A 335 -14.93 -22.56 2.25
CA ASN A 335 -15.80 -23.70 1.98
C ASN A 335 -17.09 -23.33 1.22
N GLN A 336 -17.41 -22.04 1.09
CA GLN A 336 -18.48 -21.53 0.21
C GLN A 336 -17.82 -20.85 -1.00
N ARG A 337 -18.14 -21.31 -2.21
CA ARG A 337 -17.59 -20.77 -3.47
C ARG A 337 -18.31 -19.49 -3.91
N LEU A 338 -17.53 -18.49 -4.31
CA LEU A 338 -17.98 -17.35 -5.10
C LEU A 338 -17.98 -17.78 -6.57
N ARG A 339 -19.16 -18.04 -7.15
CA ARG A 339 -19.27 -18.42 -8.58
C ARG A 339 -19.17 -17.16 -9.44
N LEU A 340 -18.29 -17.18 -10.43
CA LEU A 340 -18.00 -16.04 -11.29
C LEU A 340 -18.70 -16.14 -12.66
N GLU A 341 -19.03 -17.34 -13.12
CA GLU A 341 -19.81 -17.56 -14.35
C GLU A 341 -21.12 -16.75 -14.34
N THR A 342 -21.34 -15.91 -15.37
CA THR A 342 -22.49 -15.00 -15.45
C THR A 342 -23.28 -15.14 -16.76
N THR A 343 -22.60 -15.11 -17.90
CA THR A 343 -23.18 -15.28 -19.24
C THR A 343 -22.21 -16.05 -20.15
N SER A 344 -22.73 -16.70 -21.19
CA SER A 344 -21.95 -17.62 -22.04
C SER A 344 -20.80 -16.94 -22.79
N ASP A 345 -20.92 -15.65 -23.09
CA ASP A 345 -19.91 -14.78 -23.72
C ASP A 345 -18.77 -14.37 -22.77
N ARG A 346 -19.00 -14.35 -21.45
CA ARG A 346 -18.04 -13.92 -20.42
C ARG A 346 -17.04 -15.02 -20.08
N LEU A 347 -16.32 -15.47 -21.12
CA LEU A 347 -15.33 -16.55 -21.06
C LEU A 347 -14.24 -16.31 -20.00
N THR A 348 -13.88 -15.05 -19.69
CA THR A 348 -13.00 -14.69 -18.57
C THR A 348 -13.42 -15.37 -17.27
N THR A 349 -14.67 -15.16 -16.87
CA THR A 349 -15.20 -15.65 -15.59
C THR A 349 -15.34 -17.17 -15.59
N ARG A 350 -15.78 -17.72 -16.73
CA ARG A 350 -15.91 -19.17 -16.95
C ARG A 350 -14.58 -19.91 -16.85
N VAL A 351 -13.50 -19.34 -17.40
CA VAL A 351 -12.14 -19.90 -17.28
C VAL A 351 -11.64 -19.85 -15.83
N ILE A 352 -11.82 -18.72 -15.13
CA ILE A 352 -11.40 -18.61 -13.73
C ILE A 352 -12.14 -19.63 -12.86
N ASP A 353 -13.46 -19.78 -13.03
CA ASP A 353 -14.27 -20.75 -12.28
C ASP A 353 -13.85 -22.23 -12.47
N LEU A 354 -13.11 -22.56 -13.53
CA LEU A 354 -12.62 -23.91 -13.83
C LEU A 354 -11.15 -24.15 -13.42
N ILE A 355 -10.33 -23.08 -13.42
CA ILE A 355 -8.88 -23.18 -13.19
C ILE A 355 -8.46 -22.67 -11.80
N MET A 356 -9.12 -21.62 -11.29
CA MET A 356 -8.89 -21.07 -9.95
C MET A 356 -10.24 -20.73 -9.29
N PRO A 357 -10.99 -21.74 -8.77
CA PRO A 357 -12.21 -21.49 -8.01
C PRO A 357 -11.93 -20.59 -6.79
N ILE A 358 -12.72 -19.54 -6.60
CA ILE A 358 -12.55 -18.59 -5.49
C ILE A 358 -13.56 -18.88 -4.39
N GLY A 359 -13.10 -19.00 -3.15
CA GLY A 359 -13.96 -19.13 -1.98
C GLY A 359 -14.19 -17.83 -1.22
N LYS A 360 -15.27 -17.78 -0.45
CA LYS A 360 -15.48 -16.81 0.62
C LYS A 360 -14.36 -16.97 1.66
N GLY A 361 -13.52 -15.95 1.78
CA GLY A 361 -12.33 -15.96 2.61
C GLY A 361 -11.00 -16.23 1.89
N GLN A 362 -10.97 -16.24 0.55
CA GLN A 362 -9.75 -16.48 -0.22
C GLN A 362 -8.72 -15.35 -0.08
N ARG A 363 -7.43 -15.71 -0.13
CA ARG A 363 -6.29 -14.82 -0.40
C ARG A 363 -5.78 -15.10 -1.81
N ALA A 364 -6.43 -14.51 -2.80
CA ALA A 364 -6.11 -14.72 -4.21
C ALA A 364 -5.12 -13.66 -4.72
N LEU A 365 -4.17 -14.08 -5.56
CA LEU A 365 -3.23 -13.21 -6.27
C LEU A 365 -3.43 -13.33 -7.77
N ILE A 366 -3.70 -12.21 -8.45
CA ILE A 366 -3.72 -12.12 -9.92
C ILE A 366 -2.32 -11.65 -10.35
N VAL A 367 -1.50 -12.60 -10.77
CA VAL A 367 -0.08 -12.41 -11.09
C VAL A 367 0.02 -11.98 -12.56
N SER A 368 0.21 -10.70 -12.80
CA SER A 368 0.12 -10.08 -14.13
C SER A 368 1.42 -9.39 -14.53
N PRO A 369 2.01 -9.71 -15.70
CA PRO A 369 2.91 -8.78 -16.36
C PRO A 369 2.13 -7.56 -16.88
N PRO A 370 2.81 -6.43 -17.19
CA PRO A 370 2.17 -5.25 -17.77
C PRO A 370 1.40 -5.58 -19.06
N LYS A 371 0.26 -4.91 -19.27
CA LYS A 371 -0.63 -5.05 -20.45
C LYS A 371 -1.34 -6.40 -20.65
N ALA A 372 -1.17 -7.39 -19.76
CA ALA A 372 -1.80 -8.72 -19.90
C ALA A 372 -3.32 -8.81 -19.60
N GLY A 373 -4.01 -7.68 -19.40
CA GLY A 373 -5.46 -7.65 -19.16
C GLY A 373 -5.91 -7.58 -17.68
N LYS A 374 -4.98 -7.33 -16.74
CA LYS A 374 -5.21 -7.07 -15.29
C LYS A 374 -6.57 -6.42 -14.98
N THR A 375 -6.77 -5.21 -15.46
CA THR A 375 -7.90 -4.35 -15.10
C THR A 375 -9.23 -4.93 -15.60
N THR A 376 -9.27 -5.47 -16.82
CA THR A 376 -10.45 -6.15 -17.38
C THR A 376 -10.83 -7.39 -16.59
N ILE A 377 -9.85 -8.20 -16.16
CA ILE A 377 -10.10 -9.38 -15.33
C ILE A 377 -10.63 -8.97 -13.95
N LEU A 378 -10.09 -7.91 -13.35
CA LEU A 378 -10.58 -7.38 -12.07
C LEU A 378 -12.02 -6.85 -12.18
N GLN A 379 -12.36 -6.19 -13.30
CA GLN A 379 -13.72 -5.73 -13.61
C GLN A 379 -14.71 -6.87 -13.90
N ASP A 380 -14.28 -7.91 -14.62
CA ASP A 380 -15.10 -9.12 -14.86
C ASP A 380 -15.39 -9.85 -13.54
N ILE A 381 -14.39 -10.00 -12.65
CA ILE A 381 -14.56 -10.57 -11.30
C ILE A 381 -15.52 -9.70 -10.46
N ALA A 382 -15.31 -8.37 -10.45
CA ALA A 382 -16.12 -7.44 -9.68
C ALA A 382 -17.61 -7.52 -10.07
N ASN A 383 -17.91 -7.45 -11.37
CA ASN A 383 -19.27 -7.49 -11.89
C ASN A 383 -19.91 -8.88 -11.75
N ALA A 384 -19.11 -9.95 -11.79
CA ALA A 384 -19.60 -11.29 -11.47
C ALA A 384 -20.02 -11.41 -10.00
N ILE A 385 -19.20 -10.92 -9.07
CA ILE A 385 -19.51 -10.96 -7.63
C ILE A 385 -20.76 -10.15 -7.32
N THR A 386 -20.89 -8.90 -7.78
CA THR A 386 -22.12 -8.12 -7.50
C THR A 386 -23.38 -8.69 -8.18
N ARG A 387 -23.24 -9.53 -9.21
CA ARG A 387 -24.37 -10.20 -9.88
C ARG A 387 -24.76 -11.52 -9.23
N ASN A 388 -23.78 -12.34 -8.84
CA ASN A 388 -23.99 -13.72 -8.37
C ASN A 388 -23.99 -13.84 -6.85
N ASN A 389 -23.30 -12.94 -6.15
CA ASN A 389 -23.20 -12.85 -4.70
C ASN A 389 -23.52 -11.42 -4.22
N PRO A 390 -24.74 -10.89 -4.45
CA PRO A 390 -25.14 -9.55 -4.03
C PRO A 390 -25.20 -9.37 -2.50
N GLU A 391 -25.08 -10.44 -1.71
CA GLU A 391 -24.90 -10.38 -0.26
C GLU A 391 -23.50 -9.96 0.18
N CYS A 392 -22.50 -10.06 -0.71
CA CYS A 392 -21.12 -9.68 -0.41
C CYS A 392 -20.90 -8.16 -0.55
N HIS A 393 -20.36 -7.52 0.49
CA HIS A 393 -19.95 -6.12 0.44
C HIS A 393 -18.66 -5.99 -0.38
N LEU A 394 -18.79 -5.60 -1.65
CA LEU A 394 -17.68 -5.41 -2.57
C LEU A 394 -16.99 -4.06 -2.34
N MET A 395 -15.68 -4.11 -2.06
CA MET A 395 -14.78 -2.96 -1.94
C MET A 395 -13.68 -3.05 -3.00
N VAL A 396 -13.36 -1.95 -3.67
CA VAL A 396 -12.27 -1.88 -4.65
C VAL A 396 -11.27 -0.84 -4.19
N VAL A 397 -10.05 -1.27 -3.85
CA VAL A 397 -8.98 -0.43 -3.32
C VAL A 397 -7.92 -0.24 -4.41
N LEU A 398 -7.82 0.98 -4.92
CA LEU A 398 -6.90 1.39 -5.99
C LEU A 398 -5.78 2.26 -5.41
N VAL A 399 -4.54 1.85 -5.59
CA VAL A 399 -3.37 2.44 -4.92
C VAL A 399 -2.28 2.75 -5.94
N ASP A 400 -1.81 4.01 -5.96
CA ASP A 400 -0.79 4.50 -6.90
C ASP A 400 -1.20 4.29 -8.36
N GLU A 401 -2.51 4.27 -8.64
CA GLU A 401 -3.07 3.99 -9.97
C GLU A 401 -3.57 5.28 -10.65
N ARG A 402 -3.82 5.20 -11.96
CA ARG A 402 -4.11 6.38 -12.79
C ARG A 402 -5.54 6.94 -12.59
N PRO A 403 -5.74 8.28 -12.62
CA PRO A 403 -7.07 8.88 -12.52
C PRO A 403 -8.07 8.37 -13.58
N GLU A 404 -7.62 8.08 -14.79
CA GLU A 404 -8.47 7.50 -15.84
C GLU A 404 -8.91 6.05 -15.52
N GLU A 405 -8.02 5.23 -14.98
CA GLU A 405 -8.32 3.84 -14.56
C GLU A 405 -9.21 3.80 -13.31
N VAL A 406 -9.01 4.74 -12.37
CA VAL A 406 -9.91 4.96 -11.22
C VAL A 406 -11.31 5.37 -11.68
N THR A 407 -11.40 6.27 -12.67
CA THR A 407 -12.68 6.75 -13.22
C THR A 407 -13.44 5.64 -13.95
N ASP A 408 -12.75 4.82 -14.75
CA ASP A 408 -13.33 3.66 -15.42
C ASP A 408 -13.83 2.63 -14.39
N MET A 409 -13.00 2.24 -13.42
CA MET A 409 -13.41 1.31 -12.36
C MET A 409 -14.64 1.81 -11.58
N THR A 410 -14.69 3.10 -11.27
CA THR A 410 -15.82 3.74 -10.55
C THR A 410 -17.13 3.74 -11.35
N ARG A 411 -17.05 3.75 -12.69
CA ARG A 411 -18.24 3.68 -13.57
C ARG A 411 -18.63 2.24 -13.91
N SER A 412 -17.64 1.37 -14.01
CA SER A 412 -17.78 -0.01 -14.50
C SER A 412 -18.04 -1.04 -13.40
N VAL A 413 -17.91 -0.70 -12.11
CA VAL A 413 -18.14 -1.62 -10.98
C VAL A 413 -19.19 -1.08 -10.00
N LYS A 414 -20.18 -1.92 -9.68
CA LYS A 414 -21.14 -1.69 -8.59
C LYS A 414 -20.55 -2.16 -7.26
N GLY A 415 -19.85 -1.27 -6.56
CA GLY A 415 -19.24 -1.52 -5.25
C GLY A 415 -18.67 -0.25 -4.62
N GLU A 416 -18.10 -0.38 -3.43
CA GLU A 416 -17.43 0.72 -2.73
C GLU A 416 -16.02 0.92 -3.31
N VAL A 417 -15.85 1.88 -4.23
CA VAL A 417 -14.55 2.20 -4.84
C VAL A 417 -13.79 3.23 -4.00
N ILE A 418 -12.54 2.91 -3.70
CA ILE A 418 -11.66 3.56 -2.74
C ILE A 418 -10.32 3.79 -3.45
N ALA A 419 -9.90 5.04 -3.64
CA ALA A 419 -8.73 5.33 -4.47
C ALA A 419 -7.75 6.33 -3.83
N SER A 420 -6.46 6.06 -4.00
CA SER A 420 -5.40 7.07 -3.96
C SER A 420 -4.60 7.00 -5.25
N THR A 421 -4.73 8.03 -6.09
CA THR A 421 -4.04 8.18 -7.37
C THR A 421 -2.54 8.45 -7.21
N PHE A 422 -1.75 8.17 -8.26
CA PHE A 422 -0.27 8.26 -8.25
C PHE A 422 0.31 9.68 -8.02
N ASP A 423 -0.51 10.72 -8.13
CA ASP A 423 -0.13 12.11 -7.88
C ASP A 423 -0.03 12.45 -6.38
N ARG A 424 -0.49 11.53 -5.51
CA ARG A 424 -0.47 11.66 -4.05
C ARG A 424 0.81 11.10 -3.42
N PRO A 425 1.22 11.58 -2.22
CA PRO A 425 2.39 11.05 -1.55
C PRO A 425 2.17 9.58 -1.10
N PRO A 426 3.24 8.77 -0.97
CA PRO A 426 3.14 7.38 -0.49
C PRO A 426 2.46 7.19 0.88
N SER A 427 2.40 8.23 1.72
CA SER A 427 1.67 8.23 2.99
C SER A 427 0.14 8.21 2.81
N ASP A 428 -0.40 8.80 1.74
CA ASP A 428 -1.82 8.75 1.43
C ASP A 428 -2.21 7.32 1.03
N HIS A 429 -1.37 6.67 0.22
CA HIS A 429 -1.54 5.30 -0.26
C HIS A 429 -1.64 4.29 0.89
N THR A 430 -0.72 4.35 1.86
CA THR A 430 -0.72 3.46 3.03
C THR A 430 -1.91 3.75 3.94
N SER A 431 -2.20 5.03 4.23
CA SER A 431 -3.32 5.45 5.08
C SER A 431 -4.67 4.97 4.55
N VAL A 432 -4.90 5.09 3.23
CA VAL A 432 -6.13 4.62 2.56
C VAL A 432 -6.26 3.11 2.65
N ALA A 433 -5.19 2.36 2.36
CA ALA A 433 -5.20 0.90 2.44
C ALA A 433 -5.47 0.40 3.88
N GLU A 434 -4.87 1.03 4.89
CA GLU A 434 -5.11 0.69 6.30
C GLU A 434 -6.56 0.94 6.73
N LEU A 435 -7.13 2.11 6.39
CA LEU A 435 -8.49 2.43 6.78
C LEU A 435 -9.52 1.56 6.02
N ALA A 436 -9.24 1.20 4.77
CA ALA A 436 -10.03 0.25 3.99
C ALA A 436 -10.03 -1.15 4.60
N ILE A 437 -8.86 -1.71 4.95
CA ILE A 437 -8.78 -3.05 5.51
C ILE A 437 -9.32 -3.12 6.94
N GLU A 438 -9.22 -2.04 7.73
CA GLU A 438 -9.88 -2.00 9.03
C GLU A 438 -11.41 -1.93 8.89
N ARG A 439 -11.98 -1.12 7.97
CA ARG A 439 -13.43 -1.13 7.69
C ARG A 439 -13.93 -2.50 7.27
N ALA A 440 -13.19 -3.18 6.38
CA ALA A 440 -13.52 -4.55 5.98
C ALA A 440 -13.62 -5.50 7.19
N LYS A 441 -12.70 -5.40 8.16
CA LYS A 441 -12.77 -6.16 9.42
C LYS A 441 -13.97 -5.76 10.27
N ARG A 442 -14.32 -4.47 10.38
CA ARG A 442 -15.50 -4.01 11.16
C ARG A 442 -16.82 -4.55 10.61
N LEU A 443 -16.93 -4.73 9.29
CA LEU A 443 -18.08 -5.35 8.63
C LEU A 443 -18.13 -6.87 8.87
N VAL A 444 -16.98 -7.54 8.79
CA VAL A 444 -16.86 -8.99 9.05
C VAL A 444 -17.15 -9.34 10.52
N GLU A 445 -16.78 -8.47 11.47
CA GLU A 445 -17.20 -8.53 12.89
C GLU A 445 -18.73 -8.43 13.09
N GLN A 446 -19.50 -8.07 12.06
CA GLN A 446 -20.98 -8.07 12.06
C GLN A 446 -21.59 -9.26 11.28
N GLY A 447 -20.80 -10.26 10.89
CA GLY A 447 -21.30 -11.41 10.12
C GLY A 447 -21.42 -11.17 8.60
N LYS A 448 -20.94 -10.04 8.07
CA LYS A 448 -21.01 -9.73 6.63
C LYS A 448 -19.84 -10.34 5.87
N ASP A 449 -20.13 -10.94 4.72
CA ASP A 449 -19.10 -11.29 3.74
C ASP A 449 -18.58 -10.03 3.05
N VAL A 450 -17.26 -9.88 3.01
CA VAL A 450 -16.59 -8.74 2.37
C VAL A 450 -15.60 -9.24 1.33
N VAL A 451 -15.62 -8.63 0.14
CA VAL A 451 -14.64 -8.87 -0.92
C VAL A 451 -13.87 -7.58 -1.17
N VAL A 452 -12.56 -7.62 -0.95
CA VAL A 452 -11.65 -6.50 -1.26
C VAL A 452 -10.84 -6.84 -2.52
N LEU A 453 -11.08 -6.09 -3.58
CA LEU A 453 -10.27 -6.12 -4.80
C LEU A 453 -9.15 -5.07 -4.66
N LEU A 454 -7.89 -5.48 -4.57
CA LEU A 454 -6.75 -4.57 -4.42
C LEU A 454 -5.95 -4.47 -5.72
N ASP A 455 -5.82 -3.25 -6.25
CA ASP A 455 -4.96 -2.95 -7.39
C ASP A 455 -3.92 -1.88 -7.01
N SER A 456 -2.68 -2.21 -6.65
CA SER A 456 -2.03 -3.54 -6.61
C SER A 456 -1.26 -3.75 -5.30
N ILE A 457 -1.07 -5.02 -4.89
CA ILE A 457 -0.25 -5.33 -3.71
C ILE A 457 1.21 -4.93 -3.94
N THR A 458 1.69 -4.97 -5.18
CA THR A 458 3.05 -4.54 -5.55
C THR A 458 3.24 -3.03 -5.36
N ARG A 459 2.30 -2.20 -5.84
CA ARG A 459 2.37 -0.74 -5.60
C ARG A 459 2.14 -0.39 -4.13
N LEU A 460 1.28 -1.10 -3.41
CA LEU A 460 1.15 -0.93 -1.96
C LEU A 460 2.47 -1.26 -1.23
N GLY A 461 3.17 -2.33 -1.64
CA GLY A 461 4.51 -2.67 -1.14
C GLY A 461 5.53 -1.55 -1.39
N ARG A 462 5.54 -0.96 -2.60
CA ARG A 462 6.36 0.22 -2.92
C ARG A 462 5.99 1.44 -2.07
N ALA A 463 4.70 1.67 -1.82
CA ALA A 463 4.24 2.79 -0.99
C ALA A 463 4.76 2.66 0.44
N TYR A 464 4.63 1.49 1.07
CA TYR A 464 5.22 1.25 2.40
C TYR A 464 6.75 1.35 2.40
N ASN A 465 7.43 0.87 1.36
CA ASN A 465 8.89 0.99 1.24
C ASN A 465 9.36 2.46 1.18
N ASN A 466 8.56 3.33 0.58
CA ASN A 466 8.88 4.75 0.42
C ASN A 466 8.36 5.63 1.57
N ALA A 467 7.36 5.18 2.33
CA ALA A 467 6.78 5.90 3.46
C ALA A 467 7.35 5.49 4.83
N SER A 468 7.90 4.29 4.97
CA SER A 468 8.43 3.78 6.25
C SER A 468 9.82 4.35 6.55
N PRO A 469 10.15 4.64 7.82
CA PRO A 469 11.53 4.88 8.23
C PRO A 469 12.42 3.65 7.93
N ALA A 470 13.60 3.87 7.35
CA ALA A 470 14.53 2.80 7.01
C ALA A 470 15.00 2.04 8.26
N SER A 471 14.93 0.71 8.23
CA SER A 471 15.37 -0.17 9.33
C SER A 471 16.88 -0.44 9.34
N GLY A 472 17.57 -0.05 8.27
CA GLY A 472 18.97 -0.42 8.00
C GLY A 472 19.13 -1.86 7.47
N ARG A 473 18.04 -2.64 7.34
CA ARG A 473 18.05 -4.00 6.79
C ARG A 473 17.35 -4.04 5.43
N ILE A 474 18.12 -3.67 4.41
CA ILE A 474 17.68 -3.62 3.01
C ILE A 474 17.94 -4.98 2.36
N LEU A 475 16.91 -5.57 1.75
CA LEU A 475 16.94 -6.79 0.95
C LEU A 475 17.44 -6.51 -0.46
N SER A 476 17.76 -7.58 -1.20
CA SER A 476 18.01 -7.52 -2.65
C SER A 476 16.94 -6.70 -3.37
N GLY A 477 17.36 -5.88 -4.35
CA GLY A 477 16.43 -5.00 -5.08
C GLY A 477 16.04 -3.71 -4.37
N GLY A 478 16.61 -3.39 -3.20
CA GLY A 478 16.42 -2.10 -2.52
C GLY A 478 15.16 -2.00 -1.67
N VAL A 479 14.62 -3.14 -1.24
CA VAL A 479 13.38 -3.23 -0.45
C VAL A 479 13.72 -3.38 1.04
N ASP A 480 13.16 -2.55 1.92
CA ASP A 480 13.38 -2.69 3.37
C ASP A 480 12.62 -3.89 3.93
N SER A 481 13.30 -4.73 4.70
CA SER A 481 12.73 -5.94 5.31
C SER A 481 11.53 -5.69 6.23
N THR A 482 11.41 -4.49 6.81
CA THR A 482 10.25 -4.13 7.66
C THR A 482 9.07 -3.61 6.85
N ALA A 483 9.30 -2.97 5.69
CA ALA A 483 8.26 -2.35 4.87
C ALA A 483 7.27 -3.35 4.25
N LEU A 484 7.65 -4.63 4.11
CA LEU A 484 6.77 -5.68 3.62
C LEU A 484 5.81 -6.23 4.68
N TYR A 485 6.04 -5.97 5.97
CA TYR A 485 5.23 -6.50 7.06
C TYR A 485 3.76 -5.99 7.05
N PRO A 486 3.47 -4.68 6.88
CA PRO A 486 2.08 -4.22 6.82
C PRO A 486 1.30 -4.73 5.59
N PRO A 487 1.83 -4.72 4.34
CA PRO A 487 1.19 -5.41 3.21
C PRO A 487 0.97 -6.90 3.42
N LYS A 488 1.92 -7.61 4.04
CA LYS A 488 1.78 -9.04 4.35
C LYS A 488 0.67 -9.28 5.38
N ARG A 489 0.47 -8.35 6.33
CA ARG A 489 -0.71 -8.34 7.24
C ARG A 489 -2.00 -7.90 6.57
N PHE A 490 -1.97 -7.05 5.54
CA PHE A 490 -3.15 -6.70 4.73
C PHE A 490 -3.66 -7.96 4.03
N LEU A 491 -2.81 -8.59 3.19
CA LEU A 491 -3.19 -9.81 2.47
C LEU A 491 -3.51 -10.97 3.42
N GLY A 492 -2.71 -11.13 4.48
CA GLY A 492 -2.93 -12.13 5.52
C GLY A 492 -4.18 -11.91 6.38
N ALA A 493 -4.89 -10.78 6.26
CA ALA A 493 -6.16 -10.58 6.94
C ALA A 493 -7.29 -11.41 6.34
N ALA A 494 -7.22 -11.78 5.04
CA ALA A 494 -8.28 -12.55 4.40
C ALA A 494 -8.33 -14.01 4.86
N ARG A 495 -9.53 -14.45 5.22
CA ARG A 495 -9.86 -15.77 5.78
C ARG A 495 -11.37 -15.97 5.82
N ASN A 496 -11.78 -17.23 5.86
CA ASN A 496 -13.13 -17.61 6.27
C ASN A 496 -13.19 -17.64 7.82
N ILE A 497 -14.36 -17.49 8.42
CA ILE A 497 -14.54 -17.41 9.87
C ILE A 497 -15.75 -18.25 10.30
N GLU A 498 -15.62 -18.94 11.43
CA GLU A 498 -16.63 -19.86 11.98
C GLU A 498 -17.84 -19.15 12.61
N GLU A 499 -17.59 -18.08 13.38
CA GLU A 499 -18.61 -17.29 14.10
C GLU A 499 -18.75 -15.85 13.54
N GLY A 500 -18.62 -15.69 12.22
CA GLY A 500 -18.61 -14.37 11.57
C GLY A 500 -18.77 -14.45 10.06
N GLY A 501 -18.55 -13.33 9.38
CA GLY A 501 -18.51 -13.30 7.91
C GLY A 501 -17.14 -13.69 7.37
N SER A 502 -17.01 -13.83 6.05
CA SER A 502 -15.70 -14.03 5.41
C SER A 502 -15.04 -12.71 4.99
N LEU A 503 -13.70 -12.65 5.06
CA LEU A 503 -12.91 -11.60 4.41
C LEU A 503 -12.16 -12.21 3.21
N THR A 504 -12.61 -11.89 2.00
CA THR A 504 -11.93 -12.27 0.75
C THR A 504 -11.05 -11.12 0.28
N ILE A 505 -9.80 -11.38 -0.09
CA ILE A 505 -8.92 -10.42 -0.74
C ILE A 505 -8.45 -11.02 -2.07
N ILE A 506 -8.70 -10.31 -3.16
CA ILE A 506 -8.19 -10.61 -4.49
C ILE A 506 -7.29 -9.44 -4.88
N ALA A 507 -5.98 -9.65 -4.83
CA ALA A 507 -5.00 -8.60 -5.09
C ALA A 507 -4.24 -8.84 -6.39
N THR A 508 -4.04 -7.80 -7.19
CA THR A 508 -3.17 -7.87 -8.37
C THR A 508 -1.70 -7.76 -7.92
N ALA A 509 -0.82 -8.55 -8.53
CA ALA A 509 0.63 -8.52 -8.31
C ALA A 509 1.34 -8.33 -9.65
N MET A 510 2.20 -7.33 -9.75
CA MET A 510 2.95 -7.03 -10.97
C MET A 510 4.24 -7.86 -11.03
N VAL A 511 4.45 -8.56 -12.14
CA VAL A 511 5.67 -9.34 -12.44
C VAL A 511 6.27 -8.92 -13.79
N GLU A 512 7.47 -9.40 -14.12
CA GLU A 512 8.20 -9.06 -15.36
C GLU A 512 8.39 -7.55 -15.62
N THR A 513 8.32 -6.71 -14.58
CA THR A 513 8.44 -5.24 -14.70
C THR A 513 9.86 -4.75 -15.03
N GLY A 514 10.86 -5.65 -14.96
CA GLY A 514 12.28 -5.32 -15.01
C GLY A 514 12.85 -4.81 -13.68
N SER A 515 12.04 -4.60 -12.64
CA SER A 515 12.51 -4.15 -11.33
C SER A 515 12.75 -5.32 -10.38
N THR A 516 13.99 -5.48 -9.92
CA THR A 516 14.36 -6.51 -8.92
C THR A 516 13.61 -6.35 -7.60
N GLY A 517 13.24 -5.12 -7.24
CA GLY A 517 12.37 -4.86 -6.09
C GLY A 517 10.97 -5.45 -6.24
N ASP A 518 10.35 -5.37 -7.42
CA ASP A 518 9.02 -5.99 -7.65
C ASP A 518 9.08 -7.51 -7.53
N THR A 519 10.16 -8.14 -8.01
CA THR A 519 10.37 -9.59 -7.86
C THR A 519 10.43 -10.01 -6.38
N VAL A 520 11.16 -9.26 -5.54
CA VAL A 520 11.26 -9.56 -4.10
C VAL A 520 9.93 -9.28 -3.37
N ILE A 521 9.23 -8.20 -3.75
CA ILE A 521 7.87 -7.91 -3.27
C ILE A 521 6.89 -9.04 -3.63
N PHE A 522 6.98 -9.57 -4.85
CA PHE A 522 6.11 -10.66 -5.33
C PHE A 522 6.33 -11.97 -4.56
N GLU A 523 7.56 -12.47 -4.46
CA GLU A 523 7.83 -13.77 -3.81
C GLU A 523 7.42 -13.79 -2.32
N GLU A 524 7.58 -12.67 -1.61
CA GLU A 524 7.14 -12.52 -0.21
C GLU A 524 5.60 -12.61 -0.04
N PHE A 525 4.83 -12.16 -1.02
CA PHE A 525 3.36 -12.28 -1.01
C PHE A 525 2.86 -13.59 -1.59
N LYS A 526 3.58 -14.20 -2.54
CA LYS A 526 3.29 -15.51 -3.12
C LYS A 526 3.18 -16.60 -2.04
N GLY A 527 4.07 -16.58 -1.05
CA GLY A 527 3.99 -17.46 0.12
C GLY A 527 2.80 -17.21 1.06
N THR A 528 2.12 -16.06 0.94
CA THR A 528 0.99 -15.62 1.80
C THR A 528 -0.38 -15.93 1.17
N GLY A 529 -0.45 -15.91 -0.16
CA GLY A 529 -1.64 -16.30 -0.93
C GLY A 529 -2.00 -17.77 -0.79
N ASN A 530 -3.27 -18.10 -1.04
CA ASN A 530 -3.76 -19.47 -1.17
C ASN A 530 -4.53 -19.73 -2.47
N ALA A 531 -4.60 -18.76 -3.39
CA ALA A 531 -4.94 -18.96 -4.79
C ALA A 531 -4.08 -18.04 -5.68
N GLU A 532 -3.70 -18.52 -6.86
CA GLU A 532 -2.85 -17.80 -7.83
C GLU A 532 -3.46 -17.91 -9.23
N LEU A 533 -3.74 -16.77 -9.88
CA LEU A 533 -4.13 -16.69 -11.28
C LEU A 533 -3.01 -15.99 -12.04
N LYS A 534 -2.19 -16.75 -12.75
CA LYS A 534 -1.08 -16.19 -13.54
C LYS A 534 -1.59 -15.80 -14.93
N LEU A 535 -1.23 -14.60 -15.37
CA LEU A 535 -1.41 -14.13 -16.74
C LEU A 535 -0.08 -14.21 -17.49
N ASP A 536 -0.10 -14.60 -18.77
CA ASP A 536 1.10 -14.70 -19.60
C ASP A 536 1.15 -13.62 -20.68
N ARG A 537 2.31 -12.96 -20.77
CA ARG A 537 2.56 -11.88 -21.71
C ARG A 537 2.49 -12.35 -23.16
N LYS A 538 3.04 -13.51 -23.51
CA LYS A 538 3.07 -14.06 -24.88
C LYS A 538 1.66 -14.43 -25.36
N ILE A 539 0.79 -14.86 -24.45
CA ILE A 539 -0.64 -15.10 -24.74
C ILE A 539 -1.33 -13.76 -25.07
N SER A 540 -1.10 -12.73 -24.26
CA SER A 540 -1.64 -11.38 -24.52
C SER A 540 -1.09 -10.70 -25.78
N GLU A 541 0.19 -10.91 -26.11
CA GLU A 541 0.85 -10.39 -27.32
C GLU A 541 0.24 -10.98 -28.60
N ARG A 542 -0.27 -12.24 -28.54
CA ARG A 542 -1.07 -12.88 -29.60
C ARG A 542 -2.54 -12.42 -29.64
N ARG A 543 -2.95 -11.50 -28.75
CA ARG A 543 -4.33 -11.01 -28.56
C ARG A 543 -5.33 -12.09 -28.13
N VAL A 544 -4.86 -13.17 -27.50
CA VAL A 544 -5.74 -14.17 -26.87
C VAL A 544 -6.12 -13.67 -25.48
N PHE A 545 -7.43 -13.51 -25.24
CA PHE A 545 -7.99 -13.06 -23.96
C PHE A 545 -9.13 -14.00 -23.51
N PRO A 546 -9.21 -14.38 -22.22
CA PRO A 546 -8.31 -13.99 -21.12
C PRO A 546 -6.92 -14.59 -21.27
N ALA A 547 -5.87 -13.82 -20.96
CA ALA A 547 -4.48 -14.23 -21.18
C ALA A 547 -3.93 -15.12 -20.03
N VAL A 548 -4.73 -16.09 -19.58
CA VAL A 548 -4.45 -16.93 -18.40
C VAL A 548 -3.49 -18.07 -18.75
N ASP A 549 -2.42 -18.20 -17.96
CA ASP A 549 -1.56 -19.37 -17.97
C ASP A 549 -2.20 -20.47 -17.11
N VAL A 550 -2.80 -21.46 -17.77
CA VAL A 550 -3.62 -22.50 -17.13
C VAL A 550 -2.82 -23.37 -16.15
N ASN A 551 -1.57 -23.69 -16.49
CA ASN A 551 -0.80 -24.73 -15.82
C ASN A 551 -0.29 -24.36 -14.40
N PRO A 552 0.23 -23.14 -14.14
CA PRO A 552 0.59 -22.70 -12.79
C PRO A 552 -0.58 -22.04 -12.02
N SER A 553 -1.74 -21.83 -12.65
CA SER A 553 -2.90 -21.21 -11.99
C SER A 553 -3.71 -22.22 -11.17
N GLY A 554 -4.12 -21.83 -9.96
CA GLY A 554 -4.90 -22.70 -9.09
C GLY A 554 -5.19 -22.19 -7.68
N THR A 555 -6.11 -22.90 -7.02
CA THR A 555 -6.50 -22.66 -5.63
C THR A 555 -6.01 -23.80 -4.74
N ARG A 556 -5.45 -23.50 -3.57
CA ARG A 556 -5.12 -24.51 -2.56
C ARG A 556 -6.40 -24.94 -1.85
N LYS A 557 -6.60 -26.26 -1.74
CA LYS A 557 -7.80 -26.91 -1.22
C LYS A 557 -9.09 -26.61 -2.01
N ASP A 558 -9.02 -26.68 -3.35
CA ASP A 558 -10.20 -26.52 -4.20
C ASP A 558 -11.20 -27.68 -4.08
N GLU A 559 -10.83 -28.82 -3.49
CA GLU A 559 -11.76 -29.86 -3.06
C GLU A 559 -12.79 -29.41 -2.00
N LEU A 560 -12.54 -28.28 -1.32
CA LEU A 560 -13.50 -27.67 -0.38
C LEU A 560 -14.48 -26.69 -1.05
N LEU A 561 -14.31 -26.38 -2.35
CA LEU A 561 -15.10 -25.39 -3.09
C LEU A 561 -15.92 -25.99 -4.25
N LEU A 562 -15.66 -27.26 -4.59
CA LEU A 562 -16.31 -28.01 -5.66
C LEU A 562 -17.07 -29.20 -5.05
N SER A 563 -18.12 -29.69 -5.72
CA SER A 563 -18.69 -31.00 -5.34
C SER A 563 -17.71 -32.14 -5.69
N PRO A 564 -17.82 -33.34 -5.08
CA PRO A 564 -16.92 -34.45 -5.40
C PRO A 564 -16.90 -34.81 -6.90
N ASP A 565 -18.06 -34.77 -7.56
CA ASP A 565 -18.19 -35.03 -9.00
C ASP A 565 -17.56 -33.91 -9.84
N GLU A 566 -17.81 -32.64 -9.47
CA GLU A 566 -17.23 -31.47 -10.14
C GLU A 566 -15.70 -31.47 -10.00
N PHE A 567 -15.18 -31.75 -8.80
CA PHE A 567 -13.75 -31.91 -8.52
C PHE A 567 -13.14 -33.04 -9.35
N GLY A 568 -13.79 -34.22 -9.41
CA GLY A 568 -13.31 -35.36 -10.21
C GLY A 568 -13.19 -35.04 -11.71
N ILE A 569 -14.13 -34.28 -12.26
CA ILE A 569 -14.10 -33.86 -13.68
C ILE A 569 -13.07 -32.74 -13.89
N VAL A 570 -13.01 -31.73 -13.02
CA VAL A 570 -12.03 -30.62 -13.08
C VAL A 570 -10.59 -31.14 -12.95
N HIS A 571 -10.34 -32.14 -12.09
CA HIS A 571 -9.03 -32.76 -11.95
C HIS A 571 -8.62 -33.54 -13.21
N LYS A 572 -9.55 -34.26 -13.85
CA LYS A 572 -9.33 -34.89 -15.17
C LYS A 572 -9.03 -33.85 -16.24
N LEU A 573 -9.79 -32.75 -16.29
CA LEU A 573 -9.57 -31.64 -17.23
C LEU A 573 -8.17 -31.02 -17.05
N ARG A 574 -7.76 -30.71 -15.81
CA ARG A 574 -6.46 -30.10 -15.52
C ARG A 574 -5.30 -31.04 -15.86
N ARG A 575 -5.46 -32.36 -15.67
CA ARG A 575 -4.50 -33.36 -16.19
C ARG A 575 -4.33 -33.29 -17.71
N VAL A 576 -5.43 -33.24 -18.47
CA VAL A 576 -5.38 -33.11 -19.94
C VAL A 576 -4.70 -31.80 -20.35
N LEU A 577 -5.05 -30.67 -19.72
CA LEU A 577 -4.46 -29.36 -20.05
C LEU A 577 -2.98 -29.27 -19.65
N SER A 578 -2.55 -29.95 -18.57
CA SER A 578 -1.13 -29.98 -18.14
C SER A 578 -0.19 -30.73 -19.09
N GLY A 579 -0.73 -31.54 -20.01
CA GLY A 579 0.02 -32.18 -21.09
C GLY A 579 0.24 -31.29 -22.32
N LEU A 580 -0.19 -30.03 -22.28
CA LEU A 580 -0.12 -29.07 -23.38
C LEU A 580 0.69 -27.83 -22.99
N ASP A 581 1.34 -27.20 -23.96
CA ASP A 581 1.90 -25.85 -23.80
C ASP A 581 0.79 -24.88 -23.36
N SER A 582 1.10 -23.92 -22.47
CA SER A 582 0.12 -22.96 -21.94
C SER A 582 -0.72 -22.24 -23.01
N HIS A 583 -0.12 -21.96 -24.17
CA HIS A 583 -0.83 -21.42 -25.34
C HIS A 583 -1.88 -22.40 -25.89
N GLN A 584 -1.49 -23.65 -26.12
CA GLN A 584 -2.39 -24.70 -26.63
C GLN A 584 -3.49 -25.04 -25.61
N ALA A 585 -3.16 -25.02 -24.31
CA ALA A 585 -4.09 -25.27 -23.22
C ALA A 585 -5.21 -24.21 -23.18
N ILE A 586 -4.89 -22.91 -23.23
CA ILE A 586 -5.91 -21.86 -23.22
C ILE A 586 -6.72 -21.83 -24.52
N ASP A 587 -6.08 -22.00 -25.69
CA ASP A 587 -6.79 -22.02 -26.98
C ASP A 587 -7.75 -23.22 -27.07
N LEU A 588 -7.33 -24.41 -26.61
CA LEU A 588 -8.19 -25.59 -26.52
C LEU A 588 -9.37 -25.35 -25.58
N LEU A 589 -9.12 -24.91 -24.35
CA LEU A 589 -10.17 -24.63 -23.36
C LEU A 589 -11.19 -23.63 -23.90
N MET A 590 -10.72 -22.51 -24.45
CA MET A 590 -11.56 -21.48 -25.06
C MET A 590 -12.36 -22.01 -26.26
N SER A 591 -11.78 -22.90 -27.08
CA SER A 591 -12.49 -23.52 -28.21
C SER A 591 -13.64 -24.42 -27.79
N GLN A 592 -13.55 -25.08 -26.63
CA GLN A 592 -14.61 -25.96 -26.11
C GLN A 592 -15.65 -25.17 -25.30
N LEU A 593 -15.24 -24.17 -24.51
CA LEU A 593 -16.16 -23.28 -23.79
C LEU A 593 -17.07 -22.49 -24.75
N ARG A 594 -16.58 -22.14 -25.94
CA ARG A 594 -17.39 -21.49 -27.01
C ARG A 594 -18.48 -22.39 -27.60
N LYS A 595 -18.42 -23.72 -27.40
CA LYS A 595 -19.43 -24.69 -27.88
C LYS A 595 -20.56 -24.93 -26.88
N THR A 596 -20.42 -24.40 -25.66
CA THR A 596 -21.29 -24.68 -24.50
C THR A 596 -21.79 -23.38 -23.88
N LYS A 597 -23.02 -23.39 -23.39
CA LYS A 597 -23.70 -22.23 -22.80
C LYS A 597 -23.19 -21.93 -21.39
N ASN A 598 -22.79 -22.96 -20.64
CA ASN A 598 -22.29 -22.82 -19.28
C ASN A 598 -21.23 -23.89 -18.93
N ASN A 599 -20.58 -23.74 -17.79
CA ASN A 599 -19.53 -24.64 -17.32
C ASN A 599 -20.05 -26.02 -16.92
N TYR A 600 -21.31 -26.13 -16.49
CA TYR A 600 -21.93 -27.43 -16.18
C TYR A 600 -22.07 -28.30 -17.45
N GLU A 601 -22.60 -27.74 -18.54
CA GLU A 601 -22.71 -28.41 -19.85
C GLU A 601 -21.33 -28.83 -20.38
N PHE A 602 -20.33 -27.96 -20.22
CA PHE A 602 -18.93 -28.27 -20.54
C PHE A 602 -18.36 -29.43 -19.72
N LEU A 603 -18.54 -29.44 -18.40
CA LEU A 603 -18.06 -30.53 -17.54
C LEU A 603 -18.76 -31.86 -17.85
N VAL A 604 -20.06 -31.83 -18.17
CA VAL A 604 -20.83 -33.01 -18.65
C VAL A 604 -20.36 -33.48 -20.04
N GLN A 605 -19.79 -32.60 -20.86
CA GLN A 605 -19.15 -33.00 -22.11
C GLN A 605 -17.76 -33.61 -21.85
N VAL A 606 -16.95 -33.03 -20.96
CA VAL A 606 -15.61 -33.53 -20.60
C VAL A 606 -15.67 -34.90 -19.94
N SER A 607 -16.65 -35.16 -19.06
CA SER A 607 -16.81 -36.45 -18.40
C SER A 607 -17.15 -37.59 -19.36
N LYS A 608 -17.79 -37.29 -20.50
CA LYS A 608 -18.13 -38.24 -21.57
C LYS A 608 -17.00 -38.46 -22.58
N THR A 609 -16.11 -37.49 -22.76
CA THR A 609 -15.05 -37.54 -23.79
C THR A 609 -13.67 -37.88 -23.25
N THR A 610 -13.45 -37.80 -21.92
CA THR A 610 -12.19 -38.20 -21.30
C THR A 610 -12.18 -39.72 -21.02
N PRO A 611 -11.20 -40.49 -21.54
CA PRO A 611 -11.08 -41.92 -21.24
C PRO A 611 -10.99 -42.21 -19.74
N GLY A 612 -11.54 -43.35 -19.31
CA GLY A 612 -11.69 -43.71 -17.89
C GLY A 612 -13.00 -43.19 -17.30
N ALA A 613 -14.13 -43.64 -17.87
CA ALA A 613 -15.46 -43.49 -17.29
C ALA A 613 -15.99 -44.88 -16.92
N MET A 614 -16.56 -45.02 -15.71
CA MET A 614 -17.20 -46.24 -15.19
C MET A 614 -16.30 -47.48 -15.05
N ASP A 615 -15.24 -47.35 -14.24
CA ASP A 615 -14.68 -48.46 -13.44
C ASP A 615 -14.89 -48.12 -11.95
N ASN A 616 -16.04 -48.53 -11.41
CA ASN A 616 -16.40 -48.70 -9.99
C ASN A 616 -17.95 -48.81 -9.90
N ASP A 617 -18.45 -50.04 -9.84
CA ASP A 617 -19.75 -50.37 -9.23
C ASP A 617 -19.67 -50.30 -7.69
#